data_AF-A0A521E6L9-F1
#
_entry.id   AF-A0A521E6L9-F1
#
_cell.length_a   1.000
_cell.length_b   1.000
_cell.length_c   1.000
_cell.angle_alpha   90.00
_cell.angle_beta   90.00
_cell.angle_gamma   90.00
#
_symmetry.space_group_name_H-M   'P 1'
#
loop_
_entity.id
_entity.type
_entity.pdbx_description
1 polymer ?
#
loop_
_entity_poly.entity_id
_entity_poly.type
_entity_poly.pdbx_seq_one_letter_code
_entity_poly.pdbx_strand_id
1 'polypeptide(L)'
;MKKITLLLLFIISTTFISCNQQTTTSYNNQIVDAHKKLFEANDAFLTSSLNYIGKPESKKDFLKLIASTRNKLVAAQKPVDLLMPLSTDKGLRKTMLDMFDISIASMDGFEANIDILTTKDNEVKAATMMQGAFSGLLELDEEIKAIQVEYADSNNAQLR
;
A
#
# COMPACT_ATOMS: atom_id res chain seq x y z
N MET A 1 11.42 19.73 47.76
CA MET A 1 11.37 18.68 46.72
C MET A 1 10.80 19.23 45.39
N LYS A 2 11.45 20.19 44.74
CA LYS A 2 10.98 20.75 43.44
C LYS A 2 12.08 21.08 42.41
N LYS A 3 13.36 21.08 42.80
CA LYS A 3 14.47 21.45 41.89
C LYS A 3 15.13 20.25 41.21
N ILE A 4 15.12 19.07 41.83
CA ILE A 4 15.74 17.85 41.29
C ILE A 4 14.85 17.22 40.21
N THR A 5 13.52 17.32 40.36
CA THR A 5 12.56 16.77 39.40
C THR A 5 12.59 17.48 38.04
N LEU A 6 12.93 18.78 38.01
CA LEU A 6 13.01 19.55 36.76
C LEU A 6 14.27 19.20 35.94
N LEU A 7 15.38 18.89 36.62
CA LEU A 7 16.64 18.51 35.98
C LEU A 7 16.54 17.11 35.33
N LEU A 8 15.80 16.19 35.95
CA LEU A 8 15.53 14.87 35.40
C LEU A 8 14.61 14.90 34.16
N LEU A 9 13.68 15.85 34.09
CA LEU A 9 12.83 16.04 32.89
C LEU A 9 13.61 16.59 31.69
N PHE A 10 14.67 17.39 31.93
CA PHE A 10 15.49 17.95 30.85
C PHE A 10 16.46 16.94 30.21
N ILE A 11 16.84 15.89 30.95
CA ILE A 11 17.78 14.88 30.47
C ILE A 11 17.06 13.77 29.69
N ILE A 12 15.76 13.54 29.94
CA ILE A 12 14.95 12.57 29.18
C ILE A 12 14.53 13.12 27.80
N SER A 13 14.55 14.44 27.60
CA SER A 13 14.26 15.06 26.30
C SER A 13 15.39 14.95 25.26
N THR A 14 16.56 14.41 25.61
CA THR A 14 17.74 14.39 24.71
C THR A 14 18.18 13.00 24.27
N THR A 15 17.47 11.93 24.61
CA THR A 15 17.85 10.58 24.19
C THR A 15 16.92 10.06 23.10
N PHE A 16 17.48 10.01 21.89
CA PHE A 16 17.02 9.32 20.68
C PHE A 16 16.01 10.05 19.78
N ILE A 17 16.30 11.31 19.41
CA ILE A 17 16.09 11.71 18.02
C ILE A 17 17.17 10.97 17.22
N SER A 18 16.92 9.72 16.84
CA SER A 18 17.62 9.19 15.67
C SER A 18 17.12 10.04 14.50
N CYS A 19 17.87 11.07 14.15
CA CYS A 19 17.82 11.65 12.81
C CYS A 19 18.19 10.52 11.86
N ASN A 20 17.23 9.68 11.48
CA ASN A 20 17.28 9.03 10.18
C ASN A 20 17.15 10.19 9.20
N GLN A 21 18.30 10.78 8.86
CA GLN A 21 18.36 11.82 7.85
C GLN A 21 17.91 11.15 6.55
N GLN A 22 16.68 11.45 6.13
CA GLN A 22 16.06 10.86 4.95
C GLN A 22 16.90 11.25 3.74
N THR A 23 17.67 10.32 3.21
CA THR A 23 18.39 10.47 1.95
C THR A 23 17.48 10.10 0.78
N THR A 24 17.77 10.63 -0.41
CA THR A 24 17.15 10.21 -1.67
C THR A 24 17.12 8.68 -1.82
N THR A 25 18.22 8.00 -1.51
CA THR A 25 18.30 6.53 -1.56
C THR A 25 17.35 5.86 -0.55
N SER A 26 17.33 6.34 0.70
CA SER A 26 16.46 5.76 1.74
C SER A 26 14.98 5.97 1.43
N TYR A 27 14.63 7.12 0.83
CA TYR A 27 13.28 7.44 0.38
C TYR A 27 12.84 6.49 -0.74
N ASN A 28 13.65 6.37 -1.79
CA ASN A 28 13.35 5.49 -2.93
C ASN A 28 13.24 4.02 -2.51
N ASN A 29 14.13 3.56 -1.62
CA ASN A 29 14.06 2.19 -1.11
C ASN A 29 12.75 1.91 -0.37
N GLN A 30 12.23 2.88 0.40
CA GLN A 30 10.93 2.71 1.07
C GLN A 30 9.77 2.67 0.09
N ILE A 31 9.78 3.52 -0.96
CA ILE A 31 8.77 3.47 -2.02
C ILE A 31 8.81 2.11 -2.74
N VAL A 32 9.99 1.64 -3.14
CA VAL A 32 10.14 0.35 -3.85
C VAL A 32 9.68 -0.82 -2.98
N ASP A 33 10.05 -0.85 -1.71
CA ASP A 33 9.61 -1.89 -0.77
C ASP A 33 8.08 -1.87 -0.57
N ALA A 34 7.49 -0.68 -0.45
CA ALA A 34 6.03 -0.53 -0.36
C ALA A 34 5.33 -0.98 -1.64
N HIS A 35 5.87 -0.62 -2.81
CA HIS A 35 5.34 -1.01 -4.11
C HIS A 35 5.33 -2.54 -4.28
N LYS A 36 6.44 -3.20 -3.90
CA LYS A 36 6.54 -4.66 -3.89
C LYS A 36 5.47 -5.29 -2.99
N LYS A 37 5.33 -4.80 -1.75
CA LYS A 37 4.33 -5.31 -0.79
C LYS A 37 2.90 -5.13 -1.29
N LEU A 38 2.60 -4.02 -1.98
CA LEU A 38 1.31 -3.78 -2.60
C LEU A 38 1.00 -4.87 -3.62
N PHE A 39 1.93 -5.16 -4.53
CA PHE A 39 1.72 -6.20 -5.55
C PHE A 39 1.63 -7.60 -4.96
N GLU A 40 2.50 -7.94 -4.01
CA GLU A 40 2.44 -9.23 -3.32
C GLU A 40 1.08 -9.46 -2.61
N ALA A 41 0.54 -8.42 -1.97
CA ALA A 41 -0.76 -8.51 -1.31
C ALA A 41 -1.92 -8.70 -2.32
N ASN A 42 -1.87 -7.97 -3.43
CA ASN A 42 -2.88 -8.01 -4.48
C ASN A 42 -2.86 -9.33 -5.27
N ASP A 43 -1.68 -9.82 -5.64
CA ASP A 43 -1.52 -11.10 -6.35
C ASP A 43 -1.97 -12.30 -5.49
N ALA A 44 -1.57 -12.29 -4.21
CA ALA A 44 -2.01 -13.30 -3.26
C ALA A 44 -3.53 -13.28 -3.05
N PHE A 45 -4.14 -12.08 -3.02
CA PHE A 45 -5.58 -11.93 -2.94
C PHE A 45 -6.28 -12.51 -4.18
N LEU A 46 -5.86 -12.11 -5.37
CA LEU A 46 -6.44 -12.57 -6.63
C LEU A 46 -6.40 -14.10 -6.72
N THR A 47 -5.22 -14.69 -6.51
CA THR A 47 -5.03 -16.14 -6.55
C THR A 47 -5.93 -16.86 -5.54
N SER A 48 -6.00 -16.34 -4.30
CA SER A 48 -6.79 -16.97 -3.24
C SER A 48 -8.30 -16.82 -3.48
N SER A 49 -8.74 -15.68 -4.04
CA SER A 49 -10.14 -15.36 -4.24
C SER A 49 -10.85 -16.27 -5.22
N LEU A 50 -10.13 -16.82 -6.19
CA LEU A 50 -10.66 -17.80 -7.16
C LEU A 50 -11.27 -19.03 -6.47
N ASN A 51 -10.82 -19.35 -5.25
CA ASN A 51 -11.36 -20.46 -4.49
C ASN A 51 -12.75 -20.20 -3.90
N TYR A 52 -13.24 -18.96 -3.94
CA TYR A 52 -14.46 -18.52 -3.24
C TYR A 52 -15.54 -17.97 -4.18
N ILE A 53 -15.17 -17.54 -5.38
CA ILE A 53 -16.11 -17.01 -6.37
C ILE A 53 -17.16 -18.10 -6.72
N GLY A 54 -18.43 -17.70 -6.80
CA GLY A 54 -19.52 -18.60 -7.17
C GLY A 54 -19.91 -19.62 -6.08
N LYS A 55 -19.33 -19.52 -4.89
CA LYS A 55 -19.53 -20.47 -3.77
C LYS A 55 -20.18 -19.79 -2.56
N PRO A 56 -21.53 -19.86 -2.40
CA PRO A 56 -22.23 -19.15 -1.33
C PRO A 56 -21.74 -19.53 0.07
N GLU A 57 -21.37 -20.80 0.27
CA GLU A 57 -20.84 -21.33 1.51
C GLU A 57 -19.49 -20.71 1.93
N SER A 58 -18.76 -20.12 0.98
CA SER A 58 -17.43 -19.57 1.21
C SER A 58 -17.43 -18.11 1.67
N LYS A 59 -18.60 -17.45 1.72
CA LYS A 59 -18.76 -16.01 2.06
C LYS A 59 -17.96 -15.59 3.28
N LYS A 60 -18.02 -16.37 4.36
CA LYS A 60 -17.31 -16.04 5.62
C LYS A 60 -15.79 -16.06 5.43
N ASP A 61 -15.25 -17.02 4.70
CA ASP A 61 -13.81 -17.15 4.51
C ASP A 61 -13.29 -16.14 3.48
N PHE A 62 -14.11 -15.81 2.48
CA PHE A 62 -13.78 -14.74 1.55
C PHE A 62 -13.75 -13.36 2.24
N LEU A 63 -14.69 -13.06 3.14
CA LEU A 63 -14.62 -11.85 3.98
C LEU A 63 -13.34 -11.78 4.82
N LYS A 64 -12.88 -12.91 5.38
CA LYS A 64 -11.60 -12.96 6.11
C LYS A 64 -10.42 -12.68 5.19
N LEU A 65 -10.42 -13.22 3.97
CA LEU A 65 -9.39 -12.92 2.98
C LEU A 65 -9.36 -11.42 2.67
N ILE A 66 -10.52 -10.81 2.38
CA ILE A 66 -10.64 -9.37 2.09
C ILE A 66 -10.08 -8.54 3.26
N ALA A 67 -10.53 -8.81 4.48
CA ALA A 67 -10.07 -8.08 5.67
C ALA A 67 -8.56 -8.26 5.92
N SER A 68 -8.03 -9.48 5.72
CA SER A 68 -6.60 -9.78 5.85
C SER A 68 -5.78 -9.00 4.83
N THR A 69 -6.20 -8.98 3.57
CA THR A 69 -5.53 -8.23 2.49
C THR A 69 -5.58 -6.73 2.75
N ARG A 70 -6.74 -6.17 3.12
CA ARG A 70 -6.88 -4.76 3.51
C ARG A 70 -5.89 -4.38 4.60
N ASN A 71 -5.80 -5.20 5.66
CA ASN A 71 -4.87 -4.93 6.77
C ASN A 71 -3.40 -4.94 6.33
N LYS A 72 -3.02 -5.83 5.40
CA LYS A 72 -1.67 -5.85 4.81
C LYS A 72 -1.39 -4.60 4.00
N LEU A 73 -2.35 -4.16 3.18
CA LEU A 73 -2.24 -2.94 2.37
C LEU A 73 -2.07 -1.70 3.26
N VAL A 74 -2.93 -1.54 4.27
CA VAL A 74 -2.82 -0.43 5.24
C VAL A 74 -1.48 -0.46 5.98
N ALA A 75 -1.00 -1.64 6.37
CA ALA A 75 0.30 -1.76 7.02
C ALA A 75 1.47 -1.40 6.09
N ALA A 76 1.37 -1.75 4.81
CA ALA A 76 2.37 -1.44 3.79
C ALA A 76 2.34 0.03 3.32
N GLN A 77 1.21 0.70 3.42
CA GLN A 77 1.04 2.13 3.12
C GLN A 77 1.71 3.03 4.18
N LYS A 78 1.63 2.66 5.47
CA LYS A 78 2.12 3.48 6.59
C LYS A 78 3.54 4.05 6.43
N PRO A 79 4.56 3.28 6.00
CA PRO A 79 5.88 3.84 5.77
C PRO A 79 5.87 4.97 4.74
N VAL A 80 5.10 4.85 3.67
CA VAL A 80 4.97 5.87 2.61
C VAL A 80 4.26 7.12 3.14
N ASP A 81 3.21 6.96 3.94
CA ASP A 81 2.52 8.08 4.59
C ASP A 81 3.47 8.91 5.46
N LEU A 82 4.38 8.24 6.17
CA LEU A 82 5.34 8.87 7.07
C LEU A 82 6.55 9.49 6.35
N LEU A 83 6.75 9.20 5.06
CA LEU A 83 7.81 9.83 4.27
C LEU A 83 7.53 11.33 4.13
N MET A 84 8.54 12.15 4.42
CA MET A 84 8.49 13.55 4.05
C MET A 84 8.68 13.69 2.54
N PRO A 85 7.85 14.43 1.80
CA PRO A 85 8.04 14.61 0.36
C PRO A 85 9.41 15.23 0.07
N LEU A 86 10.12 14.66 -0.90
CA LEU A 86 11.32 15.29 -1.46
C LEU A 86 10.91 16.36 -2.47
N SER A 87 11.63 17.47 -2.55
CA SER A 87 11.41 18.48 -3.60
C SER A 87 11.62 17.93 -5.02
N THR A 88 12.39 16.85 -5.13
CA THR A 88 12.67 16.13 -6.39
C THR A 88 11.75 14.93 -6.62
N ASP A 89 10.76 14.67 -5.77
CA ASP A 89 9.90 13.47 -5.81
C ASP A 89 9.10 13.29 -7.10
N LYS A 90 8.86 14.38 -7.85
CA LYS A 90 8.06 14.38 -9.11
C LYS A 90 6.66 13.77 -8.98
N GLY A 91 6.15 13.59 -7.75
CA GLY A 91 4.85 12.98 -7.49
C GLY A 91 4.89 11.50 -7.14
N LEU A 92 6.07 10.86 -7.13
CA LEU A 92 6.22 9.42 -6.87
C LEU A 92 5.53 8.96 -5.58
N ARG A 93 5.73 9.68 -4.45
CA ARG A 93 5.04 9.33 -3.20
C ARG A 93 3.54 9.49 -3.32
N LYS A 94 3.06 10.55 -3.99
CA LYS A 94 1.63 10.76 -4.17
C LYS A 94 1.02 9.62 -4.98
N THR A 95 1.60 9.27 -6.13
CA THR A 95 1.12 8.18 -6.99
C THR A 95 1.15 6.84 -6.25
N MET A 96 2.18 6.59 -5.43
CA MET A 96 2.24 5.38 -4.57
C MET A 96 1.10 5.36 -3.53
N LEU A 97 0.77 6.48 -2.91
CA LEU A 97 -0.37 6.55 -1.98
C LEU A 97 -1.70 6.36 -2.71
N ASP A 98 -1.87 6.96 -3.89
CA ASP A 98 -3.06 6.78 -4.71
C ASP A 98 -3.28 5.31 -5.10
N MET A 99 -2.20 4.56 -5.39
CA MET A 99 -2.27 3.11 -5.63
C MET A 99 -2.75 2.33 -4.40
N PHE A 100 -2.24 2.67 -3.21
CA PHE A 100 -2.71 2.05 -1.97
C PHE A 100 -4.19 2.34 -1.74
N ASP A 101 -4.61 3.59 -1.92
CA ASP A 101 -6.00 4.01 -1.72
C ASP A 101 -6.95 3.27 -2.68
N ILE A 102 -6.58 3.12 -3.96
CA ILE A 102 -7.38 2.35 -4.93
C ILE A 102 -7.44 0.87 -4.56
N SER A 103 -6.32 0.28 -4.15
CA SER A 103 -6.28 -1.13 -3.75
C SER A 103 -7.12 -1.39 -2.49
N ILE A 104 -7.05 -0.50 -1.50
CA ILE A 104 -7.86 -0.57 -0.26
C ILE A 104 -9.34 -0.36 -0.58
N ALA A 105 -9.68 0.66 -1.38
CA ALA A 105 -11.06 0.90 -1.81
C ALA A 105 -11.64 -0.28 -2.58
N SER A 106 -10.81 -0.99 -3.36
CA SER A 106 -11.22 -2.23 -4.04
C SER A 106 -11.60 -3.32 -3.05
N MET A 107 -10.86 -3.49 -1.94
CA MET A 107 -11.23 -4.42 -0.87
C MET A 107 -12.58 -4.05 -0.24
N ASP A 108 -12.84 -2.76 -0.02
CA ASP A 108 -14.13 -2.27 0.48
C ASP A 108 -15.26 -2.55 -0.50
N GLY A 109 -15.01 -2.34 -1.80
CA GLY A 109 -15.93 -2.69 -2.87
C GLY A 109 -16.25 -4.18 -2.91
N PHE A 110 -15.25 -5.05 -2.74
CA PHE A 110 -15.47 -6.50 -2.69
C PHE A 110 -16.25 -6.92 -1.45
N GLU A 111 -15.99 -6.33 -0.28
CA GLU A 111 -16.75 -6.59 0.94
C GLU A 111 -18.22 -6.19 0.76
N ALA A 112 -18.48 -5.00 0.24
CA ALA A 112 -19.84 -4.50 -0.01
C ALA A 112 -20.62 -5.37 -1.01
N ASN A 113 -19.92 -6.03 -1.94
CA ASN A 113 -20.51 -6.85 -2.98
C ASN A 113 -20.28 -8.36 -2.77
N ILE A 114 -19.95 -8.78 -1.55
CA ILE A 114 -19.58 -10.17 -1.26
C ILE A 114 -20.66 -11.18 -1.66
N ASP A 115 -21.93 -10.81 -1.54
CA ASP A 115 -23.04 -11.66 -1.95
C ASP A 115 -23.04 -11.89 -3.46
N ILE A 116 -22.75 -10.86 -4.25
CA ILE A 116 -22.62 -10.99 -5.70
C ILE A 116 -21.43 -11.89 -6.04
N LEU A 117 -20.30 -11.70 -5.37
CA LEU A 117 -19.06 -12.45 -5.63
C LEU A 117 -19.19 -13.95 -5.31
N THR A 118 -20.03 -14.31 -4.34
CA THR A 118 -20.19 -15.70 -3.86
C THR A 118 -21.46 -16.37 -4.36
N THR A 119 -22.40 -15.65 -4.95
CA THR A 119 -23.62 -16.25 -5.53
C THR A 119 -23.25 -17.14 -6.72
N LYS A 120 -23.87 -18.32 -6.80
CA LYS A 120 -23.73 -19.23 -7.95
C LYS A 120 -24.12 -18.53 -9.25
N ASP A 121 -23.45 -18.87 -10.34
CA ASP A 121 -23.72 -18.36 -11.69
C ASP A 121 -23.37 -16.86 -11.91
N ASN A 122 -22.72 -16.21 -10.93
CA ASN A 122 -22.22 -14.84 -11.04
C ASN A 122 -20.70 -14.76 -11.31
N GLU A 123 -20.04 -15.86 -11.67
CA GLU A 123 -18.59 -15.94 -11.83
C GLU A 123 -18.06 -14.92 -12.85
N VAL A 124 -18.78 -14.72 -13.95
CA VAL A 124 -18.44 -13.73 -14.99
C VAL A 124 -18.47 -12.32 -14.42
N LYS A 125 -19.53 -11.98 -13.67
CA LYS A 125 -19.67 -10.65 -13.05
C LYS A 125 -18.60 -10.43 -11.99
N ALA A 126 -18.30 -11.45 -11.18
CA ALA A 126 -17.23 -11.41 -10.19
C ALA A 126 -15.86 -11.19 -10.85
N ALA A 127 -15.58 -11.91 -11.94
CA ALA A 127 -14.34 -11.74 -12.71
C ALA A 127 -14.23 -10.32 -13.30
N THR A 128 -15.30 -9.76 -13.87
CA THR A 128 -15.30 -8.37 -14.38
C THR A 128 -15.03 -7.36 -13.26
N MET A 129 -15.63 -7.55 -12.08
CA MET A 129 -15.39 -6.67 -10.93
C MET A 129 -13.93 -6.73 -10.47
N MET A 130 -13.34 -7.93 -10.40
CA MET A 130 -11.93 -8.09 -10.05
C MET A 130 -11.03 -7.48 -11.11
N GLN A 131 -11.26 -7.78 -12.39
CA GLN A 131 -10.47 -7.23 -13.48
C GLN A 131 -10.49 -5.70 -13.46
N GLY A 132 -11.66 -5.08 -13.32
CA GLY A 132 -11.78 -3.63 -13.25
C GLY A 132 -10.99 -3.02 -12.10
N ALA A 133 -10.99 -3.65 -10.92
CA ALA A 133 -10.20 -3.20 -9.77
C ALA A 133 -8.69 -3.28 -10.03
N PHE A 134 -8.21 -4.33 -10.70
CA PHE A 134 -6.78 -4.50 -11.00
C PHE A 134 -6.30 -3.66 -12.19
N SER A 135 -7.18 -3.33 -13.15
CA SER A 135 -6.83 -2.44 -14.27
C SER A 135 -6.33 -1.08 -13.78
N GLY A 136 -7.01 -0.48 -12.79
CA GLY A 136 -6.60 0.82 -12.23
C GLY A 136 -5.24 0.77 -11.53
N LEU A 137 -4.86 -0.38 -10.96
CA LEU A 137 -3.51 -0.57 -10.39
C LEU A 137 -2.44 -0.65 -11.47
N LEU A 138 -2.73 -1.29 -12.62
CA LEU A 138 -1.77 -1.39 -13.72
C LEU A 138 -1.52 -0.03 -14.38
N GLU A 139 -2.54 0.82 -14.51
CA GLU A 139 -2.38 2.19 -15.03
C GLU A 139 -1.42 3.02 -14.17
N LEU A 140 -1.58 2.95 -12.84
CA LEU A 140 -0.71 3.68 -11.92
C LEU A 140 0.69 3.07 -11.79
N ASP A 141 0.85 1.75 -11.97
CA ASP A 141 2.15 1.10 -12.03
C ASP A 141 2.99 1.62 -13.20
N GLU A 142 2.38 1.79 -14.37
CA GLU A 142 3.06 2.40 -15.53
C GLU A 142 3.43 3.87 -15.25
N GLU A 143 2.58 4.63 -14.56
CA GLU A 143 2.91 5.99 -14.11
C GLU A 143 4.09 6.00 -13.13
N ILE A 144 4.11 5.11 -12.14
CA ILE A 144 5.23 4.99 -11.19
C ILE A 144 6.53 4.65 -11.93
N LYS A 145 6.51 3.71 -12.88
CA LYS A 145 7.69 3.36 -13.67
C LYS A 145 8.20 4.56 -14.45
N ALA A 146 7.31 5.34 -15.08
CA ALA A 146 7.70 6.56 -15.80
C ALA A 146 8.33 7.59 -14.86
N ILE A 147 7.73 7.85 -13.70
CA ILE A 147 8.28 8.76 -12.69
C ILE A 147 9.65 8.27 -12.18
N GLN A 148 9.82 6.96 -11.97
CA GLN A 148 11.09 6.38 -11.55
C GLN A 148 12.18 6.56 -12.61
N VAL A 149 11.87 6.42 -13.90
CA VAL A 149 12.83 6.72 -14.99
C VAL A 149 13.24 8.19 -14.97
N GLU A 150 12.28 9.13 -14.90
CA GLU A 150 12.59 10.57 -14.84
C GLU A 150 13.42 10.94 -13.60
N TYR A 151 13.14 10.29 -12.47
CA TYR A 151 13.89 10.46 -11.24
C TYR A 151 15.33 9.93 -11.39
N ALA A 152 15.54 8.85 -12.15
CA ALA A 152 16.87 8.26 -12.36
C ALA A 152 17.73 9.20 -13.20
N ASP A 153 17.16 9.70 -14.29
CA ASP A 153 17.81 10.64 -15.20
C ASP A 153 18.18 11.95 -14.48
N SER A 154 17.30 12.41 -13.58
CA SER A 154 17.52 13.63 -12.79
C SER A 154 18.56 13.48 -11.67
N ASN A 155 18.91 12.25 -11.27
CA ASN A 155 19.80 11.96 -10.13
C ASN A 155 21.01 11.09 -10.53
N ASN A 156 21.54 11.25 -11.75
CA ASN A 156 22.72 10.53 -12.25
C ASN A 156 22.65 9.00 -12.12
N ALA A 157 21.48 8.41 -12.42
CA ALA A 157 21.26 6.97 -12.35
C ALA A 157 21.53 6.35 -10.96
N GLN A 158 21.38 7.12 -9.86
CA GLN A 158 21.37 6.57 -8.49
C GLN A 158 20.06 5.86 -8.11
N LEU A 159 19.30 5.43 -9.11
CA LEU A 159 18.31 4.38 -8.95
C LEU A 159 19.02 3.11 -9.40
N ARG A 160 19.15 2.14 -8.50
CA ARG A 160 19.69 0.82 -8.84
C ARG A 160 19.09 0.29 -10.14
#